data_AF-A0AA45MHM3-F1
#
_entry.id   AF-A0AA45MHM3-F1
#
_cell.length_a   1.000
_cell.length_b   1.000
_cell.length_c   1.000
_cell.angle_alpha   90.00
_cell.angle_beta   90.00
_cell.angle_gamma   90.00
#
_symmetry.space_group_name_H-M   'P 1'
#
loop_
_entity.id
_entity.type
_entity.pdbx_description
1 polymer ?
#
loop_
_entity_poly.entity_id
_entity_poly.type
_entity_poly.pdbx_seq_one_letter_code
_entity_poly.pdbx_strand_id
1 'polypeptide(L)'
;MRQYQTEYQMLLRALKLLLEAVALSELQDAQPRQPLQALSADLMEMYAALSGRLRVQVSRGELEIDLVLGAQIRESCDAIQDLVGRLTRGDPQEHAVAAQSSLMHRYSALLFERCCVRAMACDPV
;
A
#
# COMPACT_ATOMS: atom_id res chain seq x y z
N MET A 1 12.33 -12.34 -6.75
CA MET A 1 11.74 -12.30 -5.39
C MET A 1 12.35 -11.21 -4.50
N ARG A 2 13.64 -11.29 -4.11
CA ARG A 2 14.27 -10.32 -3.17
C ARG A 2 14.14 -8.85 -3.59
N GLN A 3 14.25 -8.55 -4.89
CA GLN A 3 14.11 -7.17 -5.38
C GLN A 3 12.74 -6.56 -5.03
N TYR A 4 11.63 -7.26 -5.34
CA TYR A 4 10.28 -6.75 -5.04
C TYR A 4 10.06 -6.60 -3.53
N GLN A 5 10.56 -7.54 -2.72
CA GLN A 5 10.47 -7.42 -1.27
C GLN A 5 11.19 -6.16 -0.76
N THR A 6 12.39 -5.85 -1.29
CA THR A 6 13.12 -4.63 -0.95
C THR A 6 12.37 -3.37 -1.42
N GLU A 7 11.85 -3.37 -2.65
CA GLU A 7 11.10 -2.24 -3.22
C GLU A 7 9.83 -1.94 -2.40
N TYR A 8 9.04 -2.96 -2.07
CA TYR A 8 7.86 -2.82 -1.21
C TYR A 8 8.23 -2.42 0.23
N GLN A 9 9.32 -2.95 0.79
CA GLN A 9 9.77 -2.56 2.13
C GLN A 9 10.16 -1.08 2.19
N MET A 10 10.89 -0.58 1.18
CA MET A 10 11.26 0.84 1.11
C MET A 10 10.04 1.73 0.94
N LEU A 11 9.11 1.34 0.05
CA LEU A 11 7.85 2.05 -0.15
C LEU A 11 7.03 2.12 1.13
N LEU A 12 6.86 0.99 1.82
CA LEU A 12 6.12 0.93 3.07
C LEU A 12 6.75 1.82 4.15
N ARG A 13 8.08 1.85 4.22
CA ARG A 13 8.79 2.75 5.14
C ARG A 13 8.54 4.21 4.80
N ALA A 14 8.55 4.58 3.52
CA ALA A 14 8.24 5.94 3.09
C ALA A 14 6.78 6.33 3.40
N LEU A 15 5.82 5.42 3.16
CA LEU A 15 4.41 5.63 3.49
C LEU A 15 4.19 5.84 4.99
N LYS A 16 4.83 5.03 5.85
CA LYS A 16 4.74 5.18 7.32
C LYS A 16 5.33 6.51 7.78
N LEU A 17 6.48 6.93 7.24
CA LEU A 17 7.07 8.24 7.56
C LEU A 17 6.19 9.40 7.10
N LEU A 18 5.55 9.29 5.93
CA LEU A 18 4.62 10.30 5.45
C LEU A 18 3.37 10.37 6.33
N LEU A 19 2.81 9.23 6.76
CA LEU A 19 1.70 9.17 7.70
C LEU A 19 2.02 9.88 9.02
N GLU A 20 3.21 9.63 9.57
CA GLU A 20 3.70 10.34 10.76
C GLU A 20 3.82 11.85 10.52
N ALA A 21 4.36 12.27 9.38
CA ALA A 21 4.45 13.69 9.01
C ALA A 21 3.08 14.36 8.87
N VAL A 22 2.10 13.65 8.28
CA VAL A 22 0.70 14.13 8.20
C VAL A 22 0.11 14.26 9.59
N ALA A 23 0.30 13.27 10.48
CA ALA A 23 -0.18 13.33 11.86
C ALA A 23 0.41 14.51 12.64
N LEU A 24 1.72 14.75 12.48
CA LEU A 24 2.40 15.89 13.11
C LEU A 24 1.89 17.23 12.57
N SER A 25 1.64 17.33 11.25
CA SER A 25 1.08 18.53 10.64
C SER A 25 -0.34 18.83 11.13
N GLU A 26 -1.18 17.82 11.33
CA GLU A 26 -2.52 17.97 11.92
C GLU A 26 -2.45 18.52 13.36
N LEU A 27 -1.48 18.09 14.16
CA LEU A 27 -1.32 18.53 15.55
C LEU A 27 -0.80 19.96 15.69
N GLN A 28 -0.02 20.43 14.73
CA GLN A 28 0.63 21.74 14.77
C GLN A 28 -0.21 22.87 14.16
N ASP A 29 -1.41 22.54 13.65
CA ASP A 29 -2.30 23.45 12.90
C ASP A 29 -1.56 24.21 11.77
N ALA A 30 -0.47 23.62 11.28
CA ALA A 30 0.48 24.25 10.39
C ALA A 30 0.07 23.97 8.94
N GLN A 31 -0.26 25.03 8.19
CA GLN A 31 -0.28 24.99 6.72
C GLN A 31 1.13 25.31 6.19
N PRO A 32 1.67 24.53 5.23
CA PRO A 32 0.95 24.05 4.04
C PRO A 32 0.94 22.52 3.87
N ARG A 33 -0.23 21.95 3.57
CA ARG A 33 -0.41 20.52 3.23
C ARG A 33 0.10 20.14 1.84
N GLN A 34 0.41 21.11 0.98
CA GLN A 34 0.81 20.88 -0.42
C GLN A 34 2.04 19.98 -0.59
N PRO A 35 3.15 20.14 0.16
CA PRO A 35 4.30 19.24 0.04
C PRO A 35 3.99 17.79 0.43
N LEU A 36 3.16 17.61 1.48
CA LEU A 36 2.73 16.27 1.92
C LEU A 36 1.78 15.64 0.90
N GLN A 37 0.92 16.43 0.27
CA GLN A 37 0.06 15.98 -0.81
C GLN A 37 0.87 15.60 -2.06
N ALA A 38 1.84 16.41 -2.47
CA ALA A 38 2.72 16.08 -3.59
C ALA A 38 3.50 14.78 -3.32
N LEU A 39 4.11 14.66 -2.14
CA LEU A 39 4.82 13.44 -1.76
C LEU A 39 3.88 12.22 -1.68
N SER A 40 2.63 12.41 -1.24
CA SER A 40 1.63 11.34 -1.24
C SER A 40 1.33 10.84 -2.66
N ALA A 41 1.19 11.75 -3.62
CA ALA A 41 0.95 11.41 -5.01
C ALA A 41 2.14 10.65 -5.62
N ASP A 42 3.37 11.10 -5.36
CA ASP A 42 4.58 10.43 -5.81
C ASP A 42 4.66 9.00 -5.27
N LEU A 43 4.35 8.78 -3.99
CA LEU A 43 4.33 7.45 -3.39
C LEU A 43 3.21 6.57 -3.94
N MET A 44 2.04 7.13 -4.27
CA MET A 44 0.98 6.38 -4.96
C MET A 44 1.40 5.96 -6.37
N GLU A 45 2.05 6.84 -7.11
CA GLU A 45 2.55 6.53 -8.46
C GLU A 45 3.62 5.44 -8.39
N MET A 46 4.53 5.51 -7.42
CA MET A 46 5.50 4.45 -7.16
C MET A 46 4.83 3.12 -6.82
N TYR A 47 3.82 3.12 -5.95
CA TYR A 47 3.06 1.92 -5.62
C TYR A 47 2.38 1.32 -6.85
N ALA A 48 1.72 2.15 -7.67
CA ALA A 48 1.02 1.73 -8.88
C ALA A 48 1.99 1.14 -9.92
N ALA A 49 3.14 1.79 -10.14
CA ALA A 49 4.17 1.31 -11.05
C ALA A 49 4.76 -0.03 -10.58
N LEU A 50 5.08 -0.14 -9.28
CA LEU A 50 5.61 -1.36 -8.67
C LEU A 50 4.60 -2.52 -8.78
N SER A 51 3.34 -2.26 -8.44
CA SER A 51 2.24 -3.23 -8.53
C SER A 51 1.99 -3.65 -9.99
N GLY A 52 2.07 -2.72 -10.93
CA GLY A 52 1.92 -2.99 -12.35
C GLY A 52 3.00 -3.94 -12.89
N ARG A 53 4.28 -3.67 -12.56
CA ARG A 53 5.39 -4.56 -12.94
C ARG A 53 5.25 -5.94 -12.30
N LEU A 54 4.92 -5.98 -11.02
CA LEU A 54 4.71 -7.24 -10.29
C LEU A 54 3.60 -8.07 -10.95
N ARG A 55 2.46 -7.44 -11.26
CA ARG A 55 1.32 -8.08 -11.92
C ARG A 55 1.72 -8.71 -13.24
N VAL A 56 2.51 -8.02 -14.05
CA VAL A 56 3.00 -8.55 -15.34
C VAL A 56 3.81 -9.82 -15.12
N GLN A 57 4.79 -9.81 -14.21
CA GLN A 57 5.62 -10.99 -13.96
C GLN A 57 4.81 -12.18 -13.40
N VAL A 58 3.88 -11.92 -12.48
CA VAL A 58 2.98 -12.94 -11.94
C VAL A 58 2.09 -13.53 -13.03
N SER A 59 1.53 -12.69 -13.91
CA SER A 59 0.67 -13.16 -15.01
C SER A 59 1.41 -14.02 -16.04
N ARG A 60 2.73 -13.84 -16.16
CA ARG A 60 3.59 -14.65 -17.03
C ARG A 60 4.10 -15.92 -16.35
N GLY A 61 3.81 -16.12 -15.06
CA GLY A 61 4.35 -17.22 -14.26
C GLY A 61 5.84 -17.08 -13.96
N GLU A 62 6.44 -15.90 -14.20
CA GLU A 62 7.86 -15.63 -13.96
C GLU A 62 8.15 -15.42 -12.46
N LEU A 63 7.12 -15.07 -11.69
CA LEU A 63 7.21 -14.80 -10.27
C LEU A 63 5.95 -15.25 -9.56
N GLU A 64 6.10 -15.83 -8.39
CA GLU A 64 5.01 -16.17 -7.48
C GLU A 64 5.00 -15.19 -6.30
N ILE A 65 3.84 -14.85 -5.76
CA ILE A 65 3.75 -13.99 -4.57
C ILE A 65 3.82 -14.89 -3.34
N ASP A 66 4.94 -14.81 -2.62
CA ASP A 66 5.12 -15.48 -1.34
C ASP A 66 4.42 -14.74 -0.19
N LEU A 67 4.40 -15.37 0.99
CA LEU A 67 3.76 -14.82 2.18
C LEU A 67 4.32 -13.45 2.59
N VAL A 68 5.64 -13.28 2.49
CA VAL A 68 6.31 -12.03 2.88
C VAL A 68 5.90 -10.89 1.95
N LEU A 69 5.94 -11.13 0.63
CA LEU A 69 5.54 -10.15 -0.37
C LEU A 69 4.04 -9.85 -0.27
N GLY A 70 3.21 -10.86 -0.05
CA GLY A 70 1.77 -10.69 0.19
C GLY A 70 1.48 -9.81 1.43
N ALA A 71 2.21 -10.01 2.52
CA ALA A 71 2.10 -9.19 3.72
C ALA A 71 2.49 -7.73 3.45
N GLN A 72 3.60 -7.51 2.76
CA GLN A 72 4.08 -6.17 2.43
C GLN A 72 3.12 -5.40 1.50
N ILE A 73 2.51 -6.08 0.52
CA ILE A 73 1.48 -5.49 -0.36
C ILE A 73 0.28 -5.07 0.49
N ARG A 74 -0.19 -5.94 1.38
CA ARG A 74 -1.30 -5.64 2.28
C ARG A 74 -1.00 -4.45 3.19
N GLU A 75 0.14 -4.45 3.87
CA GLU A 75 0.55 -3.33 4.73
C GLU A 75 0.67 -2.03 3.94
N SER A 76 1.13 -2.09 2.69
CA SER A 76 1.20 -0.91 1.81
C SER A 76 -0.19 -0.39 1.49
N CYS A 77 -1.15 -1.26 1.13
CA CYS A 77 -2.55 -0.88 0.92
C CYS A 77 -3.16 -0.22 2.16
N ASP A 78 -2.92 -0.78 3.34
CA ASP A 78 -3.47 -0.27 4.60
C ASP A 78 -2.91 1.13 4.91
N ALA A 79 -1.60 1.34 4.71
CA ALA A 79 -0.98 2.65 4.87
C ALA A 79 -1.48 3.68 3.85
N ILE A 80 -1.68 3.27 2.60
CA ILE A 80 -2.25 4.12 1.54
C ILE A 80 -3.67 4.55 1.91
N GLN A 81 -4.51 3.61 2.36
CA GLN A 81 -5.88 3.90 2.75
C GLN A 81 -5.94 4.92 3.90
N ASP A 82 -5.11 4.75 4.93
CA ASP A 82 -5.04 5.70 6.05
C ASP A 82 -4.57 7.08 5.58
N LEU A 83 -3.51 7.12 4.76
CA LEU A 83 -2.94 8.36 4.24
C LEU A 83 -3.97 9.14 3.42
N VAL A 84 -4.62 8.44 2.48
CA VAL A 84 -5.62 9.04 1.61
C VAL A 84 -6.81 9.51 2.42
N GLY A 85 -7.34 8.71 3.36
CA GLY A 85 -8.46 9.11 4.21
C GLY A 85 -8.16 10.34 5.08
N ARG A 86 -6.91 10.53 5.50
CA ARG A 86 -6.46 11.73 6.23
C ARG A 86 -6.36 12.94 5.30
N LEU A 87 -5.82 12.76 4.09
CA LEU A 87 -5.60 13.85 3.14
C LEU A 87 -6.88 14.36 2.46
N THR A 88 -7.88 13.49 2.26
CA THR A 88 -9.15 13.84 1.62
C THR A 88 -10.26 14.19 2.61
N ARG A 89 -9.97 14.25 3.91
CA ARG A 89 -10.97 14.61 4.92
C ARG A 89 -11.55 16.01 4.65
N GLY A 90 -12.86 16.07 4.45
CA GLY A 90 -13.57 17.31 4.11
C GLY A 90 -13.54 17.68 2.63
N ASP A 91 -12.96 16.83 1.77
CA ASP A 91 -13.05 16.96 0.32
C ASP A 91 -14.42 16.47 -0.18
N PRO A 92 -15.09 17.15 -1.13
CA PRO A 92 -16.32 16.67 -1.74
C PRO A 92 -16.24 15.24 -2.33
N GLN A 93 -15.05 14.77 -2.68
CA GLN A 93 -14.80 13.45 -3.24
C GLN A 93 -14.44 12.37 -2.19
N GLU A 94 -14.44 12.70 -0.90
CA GLU A 94 -14.03 11.80 0.20
C GLU A 94 -14.72 10.42 0.10
N HIS A 95 -16.02 10.38 -0.19
CA HIS A 95 -16.76 9.12 -0.32
C HIS A 95 -16.32 8.25 -1.50
N ALA A 96 -16.02 8.85 -2.65
CA ALA A 96 -15.57 8.11 -3.84
C ALA A 96 -14.18 7.50 -3.57
N VAL A 97 -13.32 8.27 -2.93
CA VAL A 97 -11.99 7.85 -2.52
C VAL A 97 -12.07 6.72 -1.48
N ALA A 98 -12.89 6.87 -0.44
CA ALA A 98 -13.10 5.84 0.58
C ALA A 98 -13.62 4.52 -0.01
N ALA A 99 -14.52 4.58 -1.00
CA ALA A 99 -15.02 3.40 -1.70
C ALA A 99 -13.91 2.66 -2.47
N GLN A 100 -13.03 3.40 -3.17
CA GLN A 100 -11.88 2.81 -3.86
C GLN A 100 -10.87 2.20 -2.89
N SER A 101 -10.54 2.89 -1.80
CA SER A 101 -9.63 2.38 -0.77
C SER A 101 -10.18 1.09 -0.11
N SER A 102 -11.49 1.03 0.13
CA SER A 102 -12.15 -0.17 0.67
C SER A 102 -12.04 -1.38 -0.27
N LEU A 103 -12.19 -1.18 -1.58
CA LEU A 103 -11.98 -2.24 -2.57
C LEU A 103 -10.53 -2.74 -2.55
N MET A 104 -9.56 -1.80 -2.53
CA MET A 104 -8.14 -2.13 -2.49
C MET A 104 -7.79 -2.97 -1.26
N HIS A 105 -8.29 -2.61 -0.07
CA HIS A 105 -8.09 -3.36 1.16
C HIS A 105 -8.68 -4.77 1.10
N ARG A 106 -9.90 -4.93 0.56
CA ARG A 106 -10.50 -6.26 0.38
C ARG A 106 -9.66 -7.16 -0.53
N TYR A 107 -9.17 -6.63 -1.64
CA TYR A 107 -8.35 -7.39 -2.57
C TYR A 107 -6.98 -7.77 -1.99
N SER A 108 -6.33 -6.86 -1.25
CA SER A 108 -5.05 -7.17 -0.61
C SER A 108 -5.21 -8.19 0.53
N ALA A 109 -6.30 -8.13 1.29
CA ALA A 109 -6.62 -9.13 2.31
C ALA A 109 -6.82 -10.53 1.69
N LEU A 110 -7.59 -10.63 0.59
CA LEU A 110 -7.80 -11.89 -0.13
C LEU A 110 -6.50 -12.45 -0.72
N LEU A 111 -5.64 -11.58 -1.27
CA LEU A 111 -4.33 -11.99 -1.76
C LEU A 111 -3.48 -12.58 -0.63
N PHE A 112 -3.42 -11.88 0.50
CA PHE A 112 -2.65 -12.31 1.67
C PHE A 112 -3.16 -13.64 2.23
N GLU A 113 -4.48 -13.80 2.38
CA GLU A 113 -5.10 -15.05 2.83
C GLU A 113 -4.69 -16.23 1.94
N ARG A 114 -4.71 -16.06 0.61
CA ARG A 114 -4.24 -17.08 -0.33
C ARG A 114 -2.77 -17.43 -0.13
N CYS A 115 -1.91 -16.43 0.11
CA CYS A 115 -0.51 -16.67 0.42
C CYS A 115 -0.33 -17.46 1.74
N CYS A 116 -1.12 -17.16 2.78
CA CYS A 116 -1.11 -17.92 4.03
C CYS A 116 -1.52 -19.39 3.83
N VAL A 117 -2.62 -19.64 3.11
CA VAL A 117 -3.10 -21.00 2.85
C VAL A 117 -2.04 -21.81 2.10
N ARG A 118 -1.39 -21.21 1.10
CA ARG A 118 -0.32 -21.87 0.34
C ARG A 118 0.90 -22.17 1.20
N ALA A 119 1.30 -21.24 2.08
CA ALA A 119 2.41 -21.47 3.00
C ALA A 119 2.12 -22.64 3.95
N MET A 120 0.93 -22.69 4.55
CA MET A 120 0.52 -23.79 5.45
C MET A 120 0.38 -25.13 4.72
N ALA A 121 -0.05 -25.13 3.45
CA ALA A 121 -0.18 -26.35 2.65
C ALA A 121 1.18 -26.93 2.19
N CYS A 122 2.24 -26.12 2.21
CA CYS A 122 3.59 -26.52 1.83
C CYS A 122 4.44 -27.02 3.01
N ASP A 123 3.94 -26.98 4.25
CA ASP A 123 4.60 -27.59 5.41
C ASP A 123 4.28 -29.10 5.44
N PRO A 124 5.26 -29.99 5.23
CA PRO A 124 5.10 -31.39 5.59
C PRO A 124 5.18 -31.48 7.13
N VAL A 125 4.08 -31.89 7.76
CA VAL A 125 4.09 -32.33 9.17
C VAL A 125 5.00 -33.55 9.32
#